data_AF-A0AAV5HDE8-F1
#
_entry.id   AF-A0AAV5HDE8-F1
#
_cell.length_a   1.000
_cell.length_b   1.000
_cell.length_c   1.000
_cell.angle_alpha   90.00
_cell.angle_beta   90.00
_cell.angle_gamma   90.00
#
_symmetry.space_group_name_H-M   'P 1'
#
loop_
_entity.id
_entity.type
_entity.pdbx_description
1 polymer ?
#
loop_
_entity_poly.entity_id
_entity_poly.type
_entity_poly.pdbx_seq_one_letter_code
_entity_poly.pdbx_strand_id
1 'polypeptide(L)' 'MKEYDITIRETLEMTVTVEAESREEARQKVADNWKNGEYILDAESFKDVEFYPRGRSRDRDGR' A
#
# COMPACT_ATOMS: atom_id res chain seq x y z
N MET A 1 8.28 -13.07 30.55
CA MET A 1 7.84 -13.16 29.13
C MET A 1 8.74 -12.25 28.31
N LYS A 2 8.86 -12.47 26.99
CA LYS A 2 9.64 -11.59 26.10
C LYS A 2 8.68 -10.82 25.20
N GLU A 3 8.98 -9.55 24.96
CA GLU A 3 8.22 -8.68 24.07
C GLU A 3 8.88 -8.63 22.69
N TYR A 4 8.06 -8.57 21.64
CA TYR A 4 8.49 -8.55 20.25
C TYR A 4 7.61 -7.56 19.47
N ASP A 5 8.24 -6.66 18.74
CA ASP A 5 7.55 -5.76 17.84
C ASP A 5 7.29 -6.48 16.51
N ILE A 6 6.02 -6.63 16.15
CA ILE A 6 5.58 -7.17 14.85
C ILE A 6 4.81 -6.08 14.11
N THR A 7 5.26 -5.74 12.91
CA THR A 7 4.58 -4.85 11.98
C THR A 7 3.62 -5.67 11.11
N ILE A 8 2.39 -5.18 10.99
CA ILE A 8 1.39 -5.70 10.04
C ILE A 8 1.33 -4.73 8.86
N ARG A 9 1.43 -5.22 7.63
CA ARG A 9 1.17 -4.44 6.40
C ARG A 9 0.05 -5.11 5.64
N GLU A 10 -0.98 -4.33 5.36
CA GLU A 10 -2.09 -4.71 4.50
C GLU A 10 -1.88 -4.11 3.12
N THR A 11 -2.11 -4.90 2.08
CA THR A 11 -2.07 -4.48 0.69
C THR A 11 -3.51 -4.45 0.18
N LEU A 12 -3.96 -3.27 -0.25
CA LEU A 12 -5.26 -3.09 -0.89
C LEU A 12 -5.07 -2.99 -2.40
N GLU A 13 -5.95 -3.61 -3.18
CA GLU A 13 -5.91 -3.57 -4.64
C GLU A 13 -7.32 -3.39 -5.22
N MET A 14 -7.44 -2.53 -6.23
CA MET A 14 -8.66 -2.28 -6.97
C MET A 14 -8.35 -2.28 -8.46
N THR A 15 -9.11 -3.05 -9.25
CA THR A 15 -9.00 -3.07 -10.71
C THR A 15 -10.11 -2.23 -11.31
N VAL A 16 -9.73 -1.19 -12.06
CA VAL A 16 -10.67 -0.30 -12.75
C VAL A 16 -10.44 -0.36 -14.25
N THR A 17 -11.53 -0.29 -15.02
CA THR A 17 -11.48 -0.21 -16.49
C THR A 17 -11.79 1.22 -16.90
N VAL A 18 -10.89 1.83 -17.66
CA VAL A 18 -11.02 3.20 -18.15
C VAL A 18 -10.80 3.26 -19.65
N GLU A 19 -11.53 4.13 -20.33
CA GLU A 19 -11.33 4.41 -21.75
C GLU A 19 -10.23 5.48 -21.92
N ALA A 20 -9.21 5.14 -22.68
CA ALA A 20 -8.08 6.00 -22.99
C ALA A 20 -7.46 5.60 -24.32
N GLU A 21 -6.81 6.56 -24.98
CA GLU A 21 -6.15 6.36 -26.27
C GLU A 21 -4.80 5.64 -26.11
N SER A 22 -4.25 5.63 -24.89
CA SER A 22 -3.02 4.91 -24.57
C SER A 22 -2.99 4.34 -23.14
N ARG A 23 -2.09 3.37 -22.91
CA ARG A 23 -1.85 2.81 -21.56
C ARG A 23 -1.32 3.84 -20.57
N GLU A 24 -0.55 4.81 -21.05
CA GLU A 24 -0.01 5.88 -20.22
C GLU A 24 -1.13 6.83 -19.78
N GLU A 25 -1.97 7.26 -20.73
CA GLU A 25 -3.15 8.07 -20.45
C GLU A 25 -4.13 7.35 -19.51
N ALA A 26 -4.36 6.05 -19.69
CA ALA A 26 -5.18 5.24 -18.78
C ALA A 26 -4.63 5.29 -17.34
N ARG A 27 -3.31 5.13 -17.16
CA ARG A 27 -2.67 5.18 -15.85
C ARG A 27 -2.76 6.57 -15.23
N GLN A 28 -2.56 7.62 -16.03
CA GLN A 28 -2.65 9.00 -15.57
C GLN A 28 -4.07 9.33 -15.11
N LYS A 29 -5.09 9.00 -15.91
CA LYS A 29 -6.51 9.12 -15.54
C LYS A 29 -6.82 8.43 -14.21
N VAL A 30 -6.40 7.17 -14.07
CA VAL A 30 -6.65 6.42 -12.84
C VAL A 30 -5.94 7.03 -11.63
N ALA A 31 -4.69 7.47 -11.80
CA ALA A 31 -3.92 8.11 -10.73
C ALA A 31 -4.54 9.45 -10.30
N ASP A 32 -5.05 10.25 -11.24
CA ASP A 32 -5.66 11.53 -10.95
C ASP A 32 -7.04 11.34 -10.28
N ASN A 33 -7.86 10.41 -10.76
CA ASN A 33 -9.12 10.04 -10.11
C ASN A 33 -8.90 9.51 -8.68
N TRP A 34 -7.86 8.69 -8.46
CA TRP A 34 -7.49 8.25 -7.12
C TRP A 34 -7.10 9.43 -6.21
N LYS A 35 -6.26 10.37 -6.70
CA LYS A 35 -5.88 11.58 -5.94
C LYS A 35 -7.07 12.49 -5.64
N ASN A 36 -8.06 12.54 -6.52
CA ASN A 36 -9.30 13.29 -6.32
C ASN A 36 -10.28 12.57 -5.37
N GLY A 37 -9.96 11.37 -4.91
CA GLY A 37 -10.81 10.58 -4.01
C GLY A 37 -11.97 9.86 -4.71
N GLU A 38 -11.95 9.75 -6.04
CA GLU A 38 -12.96 8.96 -6.78
C GLU A 38 -12.75 7.45 -6.59
N TYR A 39 -11.52 7.02 -6.33
CA TYR A 39 -11.19 5.63 -6.00
C TYR A 39 -10.71 5.54 -4.55
N ILE A 40 -11.58 5.06 -3.67
CA ILE A 40 -11.28 4.84 -2.26
C ILE A 40 -11.08 3.34 -2.07
N LEU A 41 -9.86 2.92 -1.78
CA LEU A 41 -9.56 1.55 -1.40
C LEU A 41 -9.77 1.41 0.10
N ASP A 42 -10.66 0.51 0.47
CA ASP A 42 -11.05 0.24 1.85
C ASP A 42 -10.91 -1.26 2.17
N ALA A 43 -11.57 -1.71 3.23
CA ALA A 43 -11.55 -3.10 3.65
C ALA A 43 -12.09 -4.07 2.57
N GLU A 44 -12.98 -3.63 1.68
CA GLU A 44 -13.48 -4.49 0.59
C GLU A 44 -12.43 -4.68 -0.51
N SER A 45 -11.44 -3.79 -0.59
CA SER A 45 -10.30 -3.86 -1.51
C SER A 45 -9.13 -4.67 -0.94
N PHE A 46 -9.31 -5.36 0.19
CA PHE A 46 -8.25 -6.15 0.82
C PHE A 46 -7.77 -7.27 -0.11
N LYS A 47 -6.45 -7.30 -0.34
CA LYS A 47 -5.80 -8.33 -1.16
C LYS A 47 -4.92 -9.26 -0.35
N ASP A 48 -4.07 -8.71 0.52
CA ASP A 48 -3.12 -9.51 1.27
C ASP A 48 -2.67 -8.84 2.57
N VAL A 49 -2.20 -9.64 3.52
CA VAL A 49 -1.63 -9.19 4.79
C VAL A 49 -0.32 -9.91 5.06
N GLU A 50 0.67 -9.14 5.47
CA GLU A 50 2.00 -9.64 5.77
C GLU A 50 2.46 -9.15 7.13
N PHE A 51 3.26 -9.99 7.80
CA PHE A 51 3.74 -9.76 9.16
C PHE A 51 5.27 -9.77 9.15
N TYR A 52 5.88 -8.72 9.70
CA TYR A 52 7.33 -8.61 9.80
C TYR A 52 7.73 -8.33 11.24
N PRO A 53 8.73 -9.04 11.78
CA PRO A 53 9.38 -8.53 12.98
C PRO A 53 9.96 -7.16 12.63
N ARG A 54 9.69 -6.16 13.47
CA ARG A 54 10.36 -4.87 13.35
C ARG A 54 11.83 -5.18 13.62
N GLY A 55 12.65 -5.15 12.57
CA GLY A 55 14.08 -5.35 12.71
C GLY A 55 14.56 -4.34 13.75
N ARG A 56 15.17 -4.82 14.86
CA ARG A 56 15.82 -3.93 15.82
C ARG A 56 16.80 -3.11 14.99
N SER A 57 16.49 -1.84 14.75
CA SER A 57 17.43 -0.88 14.22
C SER A 57 18.66 -1.05 15.08
N ARG A 58 19.69 -1.64 14.48
CA ARG A 58 20.95 -1.98 15.14
C ARG A 58 21.33 -0.79 15.99
N ASP A 59 21.64 -1.08 17.24
CA ASP A 59 22.37 -0.22 18.15
C ASP A 59 23.41 0.57 17.35
N ARG A 60 23.02 1.79 16.96
CA ARG A 60 23.89 2.78 16.34
C ARG A 60 23.97 3.94 17.31
N ASP A 61 24.34 3.62 18.54
CA ASP A 61 25.04 4.56 19.39
C ASP A 61 26.48 4.07 19.51
N GLY A 62 27.23 4.38 18.46
CA GLY A 62 28.64 4.57 18.62
C GLY A 62 28.83 5.94 19.25
N ARG A 63 29.28 5.97 20.51
CA ARG A 63 30.26 6.90 21.04
C ARG A 63 30.80 6.42 22.37
#